data_AF-A0A2W6N8C9-F1
#
_entry.id   AF-A0A2W6N8C9-F1
#
_cell.length_a   1.000
_cell.length_b   1.000
_cell.length_c   1.000
_cell.angle_alpha   90.00
_cell.angle_beta   90.00
_cell.angle_gamma   90.00
#
_symmetry.space_group_name_H-M   'P 1'
#
loop_
_entity.id
_entity.type
_entity.pdbx_description
1 polymer ?
#
loop_
_entity_poly.entity_id
_entity_poly.type
_entity_poly.pdbx_seq_one_letter_code
_entity_poly.pdbx_strand_id
1 'polypeptide(L)'
;MSRSIVVELVDLMNAEKEINLLMDMLEANKRHVRSIDESIGDWKGKSSEELRRKMDRFQNILGDWIEDFKQQQIELVKYTYRMERADRGN
;
A
#
# COMPACT_ATOMS: atom_id res chain seq x y z
N MET A 1 -20.38 -3.56 -27.88
CA MET A 1 -19.16 -3.10 -27.18
C MET A 1 -19.37 -2.77 -25.70
N SER A 2 -20.59 -2.63 -25.18
CA SER A 2 -20.82 -2.21 -23.78
C SER A 2 -20.53 -3.26 -22.70
N ARG A 3 -20.76 -4.56 -22.97
CA ARG A 3 -20.65 -5.61 -21.93
C ARG A 3 -19.21 -5.93 -21.49
N SER A 4 -18.24 -5.84 -22.39
CA SER A 4 -16.81 -6.07 -22.08
C SER A 4 -16.26 -4.98 -21.17
N ILE A 5 -16.61 -3.72 -21.46
CA ILE A 5 -16.15 -2.54 -20.71
C ILE A 5 -16.68 -2.57 -19.27
N VAL A 6 -17.94 -2.99 -19.06
CA VAL A 6 -18.51 -3.11 -17.71
C VAL A 6 -17.79 -4.18 -16.88
N VAL A 7 -17.38 -5.30 -17.49
CA VAL A 7 -16.61 -6.35 -16.80
C VAL A 7 -15.23 -5.82 -16.43
N GLU A 8 -14.53 -5.16 -17.36
CA GLU A 8 -13.23 -4.54 -17.10
C GLU A 8 -13.29 -3.48 -16.01
N LEU A 9 -14.34 -2.65 -15.97
CA LEU A 9 -14.52 -1.63 -14.94
C LEU A 9 -14.71 -2.26 -13.55
N VAL A 10 -15.50 -3.32 -13.44
CA VAL A 10 -15.70 -4.05 -12.18
C VAL A 10 -14.40 -4.66 -11.69
N ASP A 11 -13.60 -5.25 -12.58
CA ASP A 11 -12.30 -5.84 -12.24
C ASP A 11 -11.31 -4.77 -11.72
N LEU A 12 -11.27 -3.59 -12.36
CA LEU A 12 -10.45 -2.46 -11.89
C LEU A 12 -10.89 -1.96 -10.52
N MET A 13 -12.20 -1.82 -10.27
CA MET A 13 -12.71 -1.42 -8.96
C MET A 13 -12.39 -2.45 -7.87
N ASN A 14 -12.35 -3.74 -8.21
CA ASN A 14 -11.95 -4.79 -7.26
C ASN A 14 -10.44 -4.71 -6.97
N ALA A 15 -9.60 -4.52 -7.98
CA ALA A 15 -8.17 -4.30 -7.80
C ALA A 15 -7.87 -3.08 -6.91
N GLU A 16 -8.63 -1.99 -7.04
CA GLU A 16 -8.49 -0.81 -6.18
C GLU A 16 -8.73 -1.14 -4.69
N LYS A 17 -9.77 -1.93 -4.41
CA LYS A 17 -10.11 -2.36 -3.05
C LYS A 17 -9.03 -3.27 -2.47
N GLU A 18 -8.50 -4.18 -3.27
CA GLU A 18 -7.42 -5.07 -2.85
C GLU A 18 -6.14 -4.30 -2.53
N ILE A 19 -5.77 -3.32 -3.36
CA ILE A 19 -4.62 -2.45 -3.10
C ILE A 19 -4.82 -1.66 -1.79
N ASN A 20 -6.02 -1.12 -1.56
CA ASN A 20 -6.35 -0.45 -0.29
C ASN A 20 -6.16 -1.37 0.92
N LEU A 21 -6.68 -2.59 0.85
CA LEU A 21 -6.56 -3.56 1.94
C LEU A 21 -5.08 -3.90 2.21
N LEU A 22 -4.28 -4.09 1.16
CA LEU A 22 -2.85 -4.35 1.29
C LEU A 22 -2.11 -3.18 1.94
N MET A 23 -2.40 -1.94 1.53
CA MET A 23 -1.82 -0.74 2.16
C MET A 23 -2.17 -0.64 3.64
N ASP A 24 -3.42 -0.91 4.02
CA ASP A 24 -3.86 -0.90 5.42
C ASP A 24 -3.11 -1.93 6.26
N MET A 25 -2.89 -3.13 5.70
CA MET A 25 -2.10 -4.19 6.34
C MET A 25 -0.62 -3.79 6.51
N LEU A 26 -0.02 -3.17 5.49
CA LEU A 26 1.36 -2.71 5.55
C LEU A 26 1.54 -1.59 6.59
N GLU A 27 0.60 -0.64 6.64
CA GLU A 27 0.59 0.42 7.65
C GLU A 27 0.41 -0.13 9.07
N ALA A 28 -0.45 -1.14 9.25
CA ALA A 28 -0.60 -1.83 10.53
C ALA A 28 0.70 -2.53 10.96
N ASN A 29 1.39 -3.22 10.04
CA ASN A 29 2.69 -3.84 10.29
C ASN A 29 3.75 -2.80 10.65
N LYS A 30 3.79 -1.67 9.95
CA LYS A 30 4.71 -0.56 10.24
C LYS A 30 4.49 0.01 11.65
N ARG A 31 3.22 0.24 12.04
CA ARG A 31 2.86 0.65 13.41
C ARG A 31 3.28 -0.37 14.44
N HIS A 32 3.10 -1.67 14.16
CA HIS A 32 3.51 -2.73 15.08
C HIS A 32 5.03 -2.74 15.30
N VAL A 33 5.82 -2.68 14.23
CA VAL A 33 7.29 -2.66 14.34
C VAL A 33 7.76 -1.45 15.13
N ARG A 34 7.15 -0.27 14.89
CA ARG A 34 7.44 0.93 15.66
C ARG A 34 7.14 0.76 17.15
N SER A 35 6.03 0.12 17.51
CA SER A 35 5.70 -0.16 18.91
C SER A 35 6.73 -1.07 19.60
N ILE A 36 7.32 -2.01 18.85
CA ILE A 36 8.39 -2.87 19.39
C ILE A 36 9.67 -2.04 19.59
N ASP A 37 10.03 -1.18 18.64
CA ASP A 37 11.20 -0.30 18.75
C ASP A 37 11.10 0.64 19.97
N GLU A 38 9.91 1.22 20.19
CA GLU A 38 9.61 2.03 21.39
C GLU A 38 9.73 1.19 22.68
N SER A 39 9.29 -0.07 22.67
CA SER A 39 9.37 -0.95 23.85
C SER A 39 10.80 -1.33 24.27
N ILE A 40 11.76 -1.30 23.34
CA ILE A 40 13.17 -1.60 23.59
C ILE A 40 14.03 -0.34 23.82
N GLY A 41 13.40 0.81 24.07
CA GLY A 41 14.07 2.11 24.21
C GLY A 41 15.22 2.14 25.23
N ASP A 42 15.04 1.46 26.37
CA ASP A 42 16.03 1.42 27.45
C ASP A 42 17.05 0.28 27.31
N TRP A 43 16.87 -0.61 26.32
CA TRP A 43 17.77 -1.74 26.12
C TRP A 43 19.10 -1.28 25.51
N LYS A 44 20.18 -1.38 26.28
CA LYS A 44 21.54 -1.00 25.86
C LYS A 44 22.36 -2.23 25.46
N GLY A 45 23.24 -2.04 24.47
CA GLY A 45 24.24 -3.03 24.05
C GLY A 45 24.21 -3.33 22.55
N LYS A 46 25.21 -4.08 22.08
CA LYS A 46 25.38 -4.36 20.63
C LYS A 46 24.19 -5.10 20.02
N SER A 47 23.51 -5.96 20.79
CA SER A 47 22.32 -6.70 20.34
C SER A 47 21.11 -5.79 20.12
N SER A 48 20.91 -4.77 20.96
CA SER A 48 19.81 -3.82 20.79
C SER A 48 20.06 -2.89 19.59
N GLU A 49 21.31 -2.46 19.40
CA GLU A 49 21.73 -1.68 18.22
C GLU A 49 21.57 -2.46 16.91
N GLU A 50 21.84 -3.76 16.91
CA GLU A 50 21.60 -4.62 15.74
C GLU A 50 20.09 -4.76 15.46
N LEU A 51 19.28 -4.95 16.50
CA LEU A 51 17.84 -5.05 16.35
C LEU A 51 17.23 -3.75 15.81
N ARG A 52 17.60 -2.59 16.35
CA ARG A 52 17.17 -1.27 15.85
C ARG A 52 17.48 -1.09 14.37
N ARG A 53 18.71 -1.40 13.95
CA ARG A 53 19.10 -1.34 12.53
C ARG A 53 18.27 -2.24 11.63
N LYS A 54 17.88 -3.43 12.11
CA LYS A 54 17.00 -4.35 11.36
C LYS A 54 15.57 -3.80 11.29
N MET A 55 15.06 -3.23 12.39
CA MET A 55 13.74 -2.60 12.44
C MET A 55 13.66 -1.38 11.53
N ASP A 56 14.65 -0.49 11.56
CA ASP A 56 14.72 0.68 10.68
C ASP A 56 14.70 0.28 9.21
N ARG A 57 15.51 -0.72 8.84
CA ARG A 57 15.53 -1.27 7.48
C ARG A 57 14.16 -1.81 7.07
N PHE A 58 13.50 -2.56 7.96
CA PHE A 58 12.18 -3.11 7.69
C PHE A 58 11.12 -2.02 7.55
N GLN A 59 11.13 -1.00 8.40
CA GLN A 59 10.22 0.14 8.30
C GLN A 59 10.39 0.94 7.01
N ASN A 60 11.64 1.09 6.53
CA ASN A 60 11.93 1.74 5.25
C ASN A 60 11.37 0.92 4.08
N ILE A 61 11.62 -0.39 4.05
CA ILE A 61 11.08 -1.28 2.99
C ILE A 61 9.54 -1.22 2.96
N LEU A 62 8.89 -1.26 4.12
CA LEU A 62 7.44 -1.12 4.19
C LEU A 62 6.98 0.25 3.68
N GLY A 63 7.73 1.32 3.99
CA GLY A 63 7.47 2.66 3.48
C GLY A 63 7.50 2.73 1.95
N ASP A 64 8.56 2.20 1.34
CA ASP A 64 8.74 2.18 -0.11
C ASP A 64 7.58 1.42 -0.79
N TRP A 65 7.20 0.25 -0.27
CA TRP A 65 6.07 -0.51 -0.82
C TRP A 65 4.74 0.22 -0.70
N ILE A 66 4.48 0.89 0.42
CA ILE A 66 3.26 1.69 0.60
C ILE A 66 3.22 2.84 -0.43
N GLU A 67 4.36 3.49 -0.70
CA GLU A 67 4.44 4.55 -1.70
C GLU A 67 4.20 4.02 -3.12
N ASP A 68 4.81 2.89 -3.48
CA ASP A 68 4.61 2.22 -4.77
C ASP A 68 3.13 1.83 -4.98
N PHE A 69 2.49 1.23 -3.97
CA PHE A 69 1.07 0.87 -4.04
C PHE A 69 0.16 2.09 -4.17
N LYS A 70 0.49 3.21 -3.49
CA LYS A 70 -0.24 4.48 -3.66
C LYS A 70 -0.15 5.00 -5.08
N GLN A 71 1.03 4.94 -5.72
CA GLN A 71 1.17 5.37 -7.11
C GLN A 71 0.36 4.50 -8.06
N GLN A 72 0.42 3.16 -7.89
CA GLN A 72 -0.36 2.22 -8.70
C GLN A 72 -1.87 2.45 -8.56
N GLN A 73 -2.34 2.71 -7.34
CA GLN A 73 -3.73 3.07 -7.10
C GLN A 73 -4.14 4.36 -7.84
N ILE A 74 -3.31 5.41 -7.77
CA ILE A 74 -3.60 6.67 -8.47
C ILE A 74 -3.72 6.45 -9.98
N GLU A 75 -2.86 5.61 -10.56
CA GLU A 75 -2.91 5.27 -11.97
C GLU A 75 -4.18 4.50 -12.34
N LEU A 76 -4.55 3.51 -11.52
CA LEU A 76 -5.76 2.71 -11.68
C LEU A 76 -7.04 3.56 -11.63
N VAL A 77 -7.12 4.49 -10.67
CA VAL A 77 -8.25 5.43 -10.53
C VAL A 77 -8.34 6.36 -11.74
N LYS A 78 -7.20 6.90 -12.20
CA LYS A 78 -7.15 7.75 -13.41
C LYS A 78 -7.63 7.00 -14.64
N TYR A 79 -7.25 5.74 -14.79
CA TYR A 79 -7.67 4.90 -15.90
C TYR A 79 -9.18 4.61 -15.87
N THR A 80 -9.68 4.20 -14.71
CA THR A 80 -11.11 3.96 -14.44
C THR A 80 -11.95 5.20 -14.78
N TYR A 81 -11.53 6.39 -14.33
CA TYR A 81 -12.21 7.64 -14.65
C TYR A 81 -12.25 7.96 -16.16
N ARG A 82 -11.15 7.68 -16.88
CA ARG A 82 -11.10 7.87 -18.35
C ARG A 82 -12.05 6.92 -19.08
N MET A 83 -12.10 5.65 -18.65
CA MET A 83 -13.03 4.64 -19.17
C MET A 83 -14.49 5.08 -18.98
N GLU A 84 -14.88 5.49 -17.76
CA GLU A 84 -16.24 5.97 -17.48
C GLU A 84 -16.63 7.18 -18.33
N ARG A 85 -15.70 8.13 -18.53
CA ARG A 85 -15.97 9.32 -19.32
C ARG A 85 -16.11 9.01 -20.81
N ALA A 86 -15.33 8.05 -21.33
CA ALA A 86 -15.45 7.59 -22.71
C ALA A 86 -16.81 6.92 -22.97
N ASP A 87 -17.33 6.17 -22.00
CA ASP A 87 -18.65 5.55 -22.09
C ASP A 87 -19.80 6.57 -22.05
N ARG A 88 -19.70 7.61 -21.20
CA ARG A 88 -20.70 8.71 -21.13
C ARG A 88 -20.68 9.67 -22.32
N GLY A 89 -19.63 9.65 -23.14
CA GLY A 89 -19.45 10.54 -24.29
C GLY A 89 -19.96 9.98 -25.62
N ASN A 90 -20.45 8.73 -25.62
CA ASN A 90 -21.11 8.04 -26.74
C ASN A 90 -22.60 7.85 -26.44
#